data_AF-A0A5N1J639-F1
#
_entry.id   AF-A0A5N1J639-F1
#
_cell.length_a   1.000
_cell.length_b   1.000
_cell.length_c   1.000
_cell.angle_alpha   90.00
_cell.angle_beta   90.00
_cell.angle_gamma   90.00
#
_symmetry.space_group_name_H-M   'P 1'
#
loop_
_entity.id
_entity.type
_entity.pdbx_description
1 polymer ?
#
loop_
_entity_poly.entity_id
_entity_poly.type
_entity_poly.pdbx_seq_one_letter_code
_entity_poly.pdbx_strand_id
1 'polypeptide(L)'
;MTEIELDILDELYFVTSFAEVTTNLKVEDKTLCRELGRLINRGYVKCFFPDPDSEVDYLAERFEDDCHKYFYLATKEGLLAHNSR
;
A
#
# COMPACT_ATOMS: atom_id res chain seq x y z
N MET A 1 7.25 3.27 -11.59
CA MET A 1 7.70 3.29 -10.19
C MET A 1 8.55 4.51 -9.90
N THR A 2 8.27 5.20 -8.80
CA THR A 2 9.22 6.09 -8.10
C THR A 2 9.99 5.29 -7.04
N GLU A 3 11.08 5.84 -6.48
CA GLU A 3 11.83 5.20 -5.37
C GLU A 3 10.91 4.84 -4.20
N ILE A 4 10.08 5.79 -3.76
CA ILE A 4 9.12 5.53 -2.68
C ILE A 4 8.08 4.45 -3.01
N GLU A 5 7.72 4.26 -4.29
CA GLU A 5 6.81 3.19 -4.68
C GLU A 5 7.53 1.82 -4.62
N LEU A 6 8.85 1.78 -4.84
CA LEU A 6 9.66 0.57 -4.66
C LEU A 6 9.80 0.24 -3.18
N ASP A 7 10.17 1.22 -2.35
CA ASP A 7 10.30 1.07 -0.90
C ASP A 7 8.99 0.54 -0.26
N ILE A 8 7.84 1.06 -0.71
CA ILE A 8 6.52 0.57 -0.27
C ILE A 8 6.31 -0.89 -0.68
N LEU A 9 6.66 -1.30 -1.90
CA LEU A 9 6.47 -2.68 -2.35
C LEU A 9 7.36 -3.68 -1.59
N ASP A 10 8.59 -3.28 -1.25
CA ASP A 10 9.49 -4.07 -0.43
C ASP A 10 8.97 -4.26 1.00
N GLU A 11 8.41 -3.21 1.60
CA GLU A 11 7.82 -3.26 2.95
C GLU A 11 6.55 -4.12 3.00
N LEU A 12 5.79 -4.18 1.91
CA LEU A 12 4.50 -4.88 1.82
C LEU A 12 4.64 -6.35 1.35
N TYR A 13 5.75 -7.01 1.65
CA TYR A 13 5.92 -8.44 1.38
C TYR A 13 4.93 -9.31 2.18
N PHE A 14 4.55 -8.85 3.38
CA PHE A 14 3.47 -9.40 4.20
C PHE A 14 2.37 -8.37 4.38
N VAL A 15 1.23 -8.80 4.95
CA VAL A 15 0.15 -7.88 5.28
C VAL A 15 0.62 -6.97 6.41
N THR A 16 0.73 -5.68 6.13
CA THR A 16 1.33 -4.68 7.04
C THR A 16 0.36 -3.52 7.25
N SER A 17 0.24 -3.02 8.47
CA SER A 17 -0.63 -1.89 8.78
C SER A 17 -0.06 -0.57 8.27
N PHE A 18 -0.92 0.41 7.98
CA PHE A 18 -0.45 1.76 7.60
C PHE A 18 0.58 2.33 8.58
N ALA A 19 0.32 2.20 9.88
CA ALA A 19 1.18 2.75 10.94
C ALA A 19 2.58 2.11 10.95
N GLU A 20 2.68 0.80 10.67
CA GLU A 20 3.96 0.10 10.54
C GLU A 20 4.74 0.59 9.32
N VAL A 21 4.07 0.72 8.16
CA VAL A 21 4.71 1.23 6.93
C VAL A 21 5.25 2.65 7.12
N THR A 22 4.45 3.55 7.71
CA THR A 22 4.90 4.91 8.04
C THR A 22 6.11 4.89 8.97
N THR A 23 6.12 4.00 9.98
CA THR A 23 7.22 3.89 10.95
C THR A 23 8.50 3.37 10.30
N ASN A 24 8.41 2.36 9.44
CA ASN A 24 9.55 1.70 8.82
C ASN A 24 10.17 2.57 7.72
N LEU A 25 9.34 3.17 6.87
CA LEU A 25 9.79 3.98 5.74
C LEU A 25 10.06 5.45 6.11
N LYS A 26 9.62 5.91 7.29
CA LYS A 26 9.76 7.31 7.77
C LYS A 26 9.22 8.34 6.76
N VAL A 27 8.12 8.01 6.12
CA VAL A 27 7.44 8.84 5.12
C VAL A 27 6.27 9.58 5.76
N GLU A 28 5.89 10.74 5.20
CA GLU A 28 4.71 11.47 5.67
C GLU A 28 3.42 10.73 5.30
N ASP A 29 2.44 10.70 6.21
CA ASP A 29 1.15 10.01 6.00
C ASP A 29 0.47 10.39 4.68
N LYS A 30 0.41 11.68 4.36
CA LYS A 30 -0.19 12.17 3.11
C LYS A 30 0.51 11.64 1.87
N THR A 31 1.84 11.53 1.94
CA THR A 31 2.63 10.99 0.85
C THR A 31 2.38 9.49 0.72
N LEU A 32 2.38 8.75 1.84
CA LEU A 32 2.12 7.32 1.84
C LEU A 32 0.72 6.98 1.31
N CYS A 33 -0.33 7.66 1.78
CA CYS A 33 -1.69 7.44 1.29
C CYS A 33 -1.81 7.71 -0.22
N ARG A 34 -1.18 8.78 -0.72
CA ARG A 34 -1.18 9.10 -2.15
C ARG A 34 -0.51 8.00 -2.97
N GLU A 35 0.67 7.54 -2.57
CA GLU A 35 1.41 6.52 -3.32
C GLU A 35 0.75 5.14 -3.21
N LEU A 36 0.21 4.76 -2.04
CA LEU A 36 -0.61 3.55 -1.88
C LEU A 36 -1.83 3.58 -2.80
N GLY A 37 -2.55 4.70 -2.86
CA GLY A 37 -3.68 4.84 -3.78
C GLY A 37 -3.28 4.64 -5.24
N ARG A 38 -2.11 5.13 -5.66
CA ARG A 38 -1.59 4.89 -7.02
C ARG A 38 -1.25 3.43 -7.26
N LEU A 39 -0.62 2.76 -6.29
CA LEU A 39 -0.25 1.35 -6.40
C LEU A 39 -1.49 0.44 -6.43
N ILE A 40 -2.51 0.74 -5.63
CA ILE A 40 -3.77 0.00 -5.62
C ILE A 40 -4.53 0.18 -6.93
N ASN A 41 -4.61 1.40 -7.46
CA ASN A 41 -5.21 1.66 -8.78
C ASN A 41 -4.52 0.89 -9.92
N ARG A 42 -3.23 0.56 -9.77
CA ARG A 42 -2.47 -0.26 -10.73
C ARG A 42 -2.59 -1.76 -10.49
N GLY A 43 -3.27 -2.19 -9.43
CA GLY A 43 -3.35 -3.60 -9.03
C GLY A 43 -2.07 -4.12 -8.36
N TYR A 44 -1.15 -3.24 -7.94
CA TYR A 44 0.14 -3.61 -7.36
C TYR A 44 0.07 -3.82 -5.84
N VAL A 45 -0.94 -3.26 -5.19
CA VAL A 45 -1.20 -3.39 -3.75
C VAL A 45 -2.68 -3.68 -3.54
N LYS A 46 -2.99 -4.51 -2.56
CA LYS A 46 -4.34 -4.76 -2.04
C LYS A 46 -4.52 -4.05 -0.69
N CYS A 47 -5.76 -3.70 -0.35
CA CYS A 47 -6.11 -3.14 0.96
C CYS A 47 -7.06 -4.08 1.72
N PHE A 48 -6.90 -4.11 3.05
CA PHE A 48 -7.66 -4.97 3.95
C PHE A 48 -8.19 -4.17 5.13
N PHE A 49 -9.43 -4.46 5.53
CA PHE A 49 -10.14 -3.86 6.66
C PHE A 49 -11.39 -4.67 7.00
N PRO A 50 -11.78 -4.78 8.29
CA PRO A 50 -11.18 -4.14 9.47
C PRO A 50 -9.96 -4.86 10.04
N ASP A 51 -9.59 -5.99 9.45
CA ASP A 51 -8.50 -6.86 9.89
C ASP A 51 -7.62 -7.28 8.69
N PRO A 52 -6.43 -7.87 8.94
CA PRO A 52 -5.50 -8.28 7.90
C PRO A 52 -6.02 -9.34 6.92
N ASP A 53 -7.10 -10.04 7.24
CA ASP A 53 -7.63 -11.16 6.44
C ASP A 53 -8.85 -10.75 5.58
N SER A 54 -9.37 -9.54 5.78
CA SER A 54 -10.57 -9.03 5.11
C SER A 54 -10.22 -8.07 3.97
N GLU A 55 -9.98 -8.61 2.77
CA GLU A 55 -9.73 -7.79 1.56
C GLU A 55 -10.96 -6.95 1.21
N VAL A 56 -10.74 -5.67 0.90
CA VAL A 56 -11.79 -4.71 0.52
C VAL A 56 -11.48 -4.09 -0.83
N ASP A 57 -12.54 -3.77 -1.57
CA ASP A 57 -12.41 -3.05 -2.84
C ASP A 57 -11.91 -1.62 -2.62
N TYR A 58 -11.03 -1.19 -3.53
CA TYR A 58 -10.54 0.18 -3.53
C TYR A 58 -11.62 1.16 -4.00
N LEU A 59 -11.99 2.10 -3.12
CA LEU A 59 -12.92 3.18 -3.41
C LEU A 59 -12.23 4.53 -3.19
N ALA A 60 -11.79 5.17 -4.29
CA ALA A 60 -11.00 6.40 -4.26
C ALA A 60 -11.64 7.51 -3.40
N GLU A 61 -12.97 7.67 -3.45
CA GLU A 61 -13.71 8.70 -2.70
C GLU A 61 -13.58 8.58 -1.17
N ARG A 62 -13.30 7.38 -0.65
CA ARG A 62 -13.17 7.11 0.79
C ARG A 62 -11.73 6.81 1.22
N PHE A 63 -10.90 6.41 0.26
CA PHE A 63 -9.58 5.91 0.55
C PHE A 63 -8.66 6.96 1.17
N GLU A 64 -8.66 8.21 0.69
CA GLU A 64 -7.77 9.24 1.24
C GLU A 64 -8.09 9.56 2.71
N ASP A 65 -9.38 9.54 3.09
CA ASP A 65 -9.81 9.81 4.46
C ASP A 65 -9.55 8.62 5.39
N ASP A 66 -9.66 7.38 4.88
CA ASP A 66 -9.57 6.16 5.67
C ASP A 66 -8.25 5.37 5.50
N CYS A 67 -7.31 5.84 4.68
CA CYS A 67 -6.07 5.13 4.33
C CYS A 67 -5.29 4.62 5.55
N HIS A 68 -5.29 5.41 6.62
CA HIS A 68 -4.59 5.12 7.87
C HIS A 68 -5.17 3.94 8.66
N LYS A 69 -6.37 3.48 8.32
CA LYS A 69 -7.08 2.37 8.99
C LYS A 69 -6.85 1.02 8.33
N TYR A 70 -6.34 0.99 7.10
CA TYR A 70 -6.17 -0.24 6.34
C TYR A 70 -4.87 -0.96 6.66
N PHE A 71 -4.86 -2.25 6.32
CA PHE A 71 -3.66 -3.03 6.10
C PHE A 71 -3.44 -3.19 4.60
N TYR A 72 -2.20 -3.47 4.21
CA TYR A 72 -1.79 -3.52 2.81
C TYR A 72 -0.91 -4.73 2.52
N LEU A 73 -0.97 -5.22 1.28
CA LEU A 73 -0.14 -6.31 0.79
C LEU A 73 0.23 -6.07 -0.67
N ALA A 74 1.51 -6.23 -1.01
CA ALA A 74 1.95 -6.21 -2.39
C ALA A 74 1.41 -7.44 -3.15
N THR A 75 0.89 -7.22 -4.35
CA THR A 75 0.46 -8.32 -5.21
C THR A 75 1.66 -8.95 -5.91
N LYS A 76 1.48 -10.16 -6.44
CA LYS A 76 2.48 -10.80 -7.31
C LYS A 76 2.85 -9.89 -8.50
N GLU A 77 1.88 -9.18 -9.07
CA GLU A 77 2.12 -8.24 -10.17
C GLU A 77 2.95 -7.04 -9.72
N GLY A 78 2.67 -6.50 -8.53
CA GLY A 78 3.47 -5.44 -7.91
C GLY A 78 4.92 -5.85 -7.68
N LEU A 79 5.15 -7.03 -7.10
CA LEU A 79 6.50 -7.56 -6.85
C LEU A 79 7.26 -7.90 -8.16
N LEU A 80 6.56 -8.38 -9.19
CA LEU A 80 7.18 -8.59 -10.50
C LEU A 80 7.59 -7.25 -11.14
N ALA A 81 6.73 -6.23 -11.06
CA ALA A 81 7.05 -4.90 -11.56
C ALA A 81 8.25 -4.28 -10.81
N HIS A 82 8.36 -4.55 -9.50
CA HIS A 82 9.49 -4.14 -8.66
C HIS A 82 10.80 -4.76 -9.15
N ASN A 83 10.82 -6.07 -9.33
CA ASN A 83 12.03 -6.83 -9.68
C ASN A 83 12.46 -6.72 -11.15
N SER A 84 11.64 -6.12 -12.01
CA SER A 84 11.90 -6.02 -13.46
C SER A 84 12.62 -4.73 -13.87
N ARG A 85 13.11 -3.93 -12.90
CA ARG A 85 13.78 -2.65 -13.14
C ARG A 85 15.26 -2.69 -12.79
#